data_AF-A0A2J6T146-F1
#
_entry.id   AF-A0A2J6T146-F1
#
_cell.length_a   1.000
_cell.length_b   1.000
_cell.length_c   1.000
_cell.angle_alpha   90.00
_cell.angle_beta   90.00
_cell.angle_gamma   90.00
#
_symmetry.space_group_name_H-M   'P 1'
#
loop_
_entity.id
_entity.type
_entity.pdbx_description
1 polymer ?
#
loop_
_entity_poly.entity_id
_entity_poly.type
_entity_poly.pdbx_seq_one_letter_code
_entity_poly.pdbx_strand_id
1 'polypeptide(L)' 'IVFIHGLRGHPIKTWSIGAVCWPRDFLGQHIENARIVAWGYDSSFVNATKLASQVSLCQ' A
#
# COMPACT_ATOMS: atom_id res chain seq x y z
N ILE A 1 13.52 2.29 7.39
CA ILE A 1 12.73 2.81 6.26
C ILE A 1 11.40 2.07 6.23
N VAL A 2 10.30 2.81 6.21
CA VAL A 2 8.94 2.26 6.18
C VAL A 2 8.32 2.55 4.83
N PHE A 3 7.84 1.49 4.16
CA PHE A 3 7.14 1.56 2.89
C PHE A 3 5.64 1.42 3.12
N ILE A 4 4.86 2.37 2.62
CA ILE A 4 3.40 2.35 2.68
C ILE A 4 2.86 2.34 1.26
N HIS A 5 2.03 1.36 0.95
CA HIS A 5 1.45 1.25 -0.39
C HIS A 5 0.37 2.31 -0.63
N GLY A 6 0.17 2.64 -1.91
CA GLY A 6 -0.90 3.52 -2.35
C GLY A 6 -2.26 2.85 -2.40
N LEU A 7 -3.20 3.59 -2.96
CA LEU A 7 -4.58 3.19 -3.19
C LEU A 7 -4.67 1.95 -4.10
N ARG A 8 -5.50 0.97 -3.72
CA ARG A 8 -5.54 -0.37 -4.35
C ARG A 8 -4.20 -1.14 -4.33
N GLY A 9 -3.23 -0.66 -3.57
CA GLY A 9 -1.94 -1.29 -3.39
C GLY A 9 -1.98 -2.44 -2.39
N HIS A 10 -0.90 -3.21 -2.34
CA HIS A 10 -0.70 -4.27 -1.36
C HIS A 10 0.68 -4.09 -0.74
N PRO A 11 0.83 -4.25 0.59
CA PRO A 11 2.07 -3.95 1.30
C PRO A 11 3.32 -4.58 0.70
N ILE A 12 3.26 -5.82 0.19
CA ILE A 12 4.38 -6.47 -0.51
C ILE A 12 4.30 -6.36 -2.05
N LYS A 13 3.16 -6.71 -2.67
CA LYS A 13 3.04 -6.81 -4.13
C LYS A 13 3.28 -5.48 -4.85
N THR A 14 2.97 -4.35 -4.23
CA THR A 14 3.25 -3.01 -4.81
C THR A 14 4.73 -2.81 -5.11
N TRP A 15 5.61 -3.45 -4.34
CA TRP A 15 7.07 -3.32 -4.50
C TRP A 15 7.71 -4.54 -5.13
N SER A 16 6.92 -5.47 -5.65
CA SER A 16 7.40 -6.76 -6.13
C SER A 16 7.11 -6.99 -7.62
N ILE A 17 8.06 -7.58 -8.32
CA ILE A 17 7.87 -8.14 -9.66
C ILE A 17 8.37 -9.59 -9.67
N GLY A 18 7.49 -10.53 -9.97
CA GLY A 18 7.78 -11.96 -9.83
C GLY A 18 8.16 -12.31 -8.39
N ALA A 19 9.36 -12.85 -8.20
CA ALA A 19 9.91 -13.22 -6.89
C ALA A 19 10.77 -12.12 -6.23
N VAL A 20 10.97 -10.99 -6.91
CA VAL A 20 11.86 -9.90 -6.45
C VAL A 20 11.03 -8.80 -5.80
N CYS A 21 11.46 -8.36 -4.61
CA CYS A 21 10.90 -7.23 -3.87
C CYS A 21 11.98 -6.17 -3.67
N TRP A 22 11.95 -5.09 -4.45
CA TRP A 22 13.09 -4.18 -4.58
C TRP A 22 13.52 -3.48 -3.27
N PRO A 23 12.61 -3.11 -2.32
CA PRO A 23 13.04 -2.53 -1.05
C PRO A 23 13.79 -3.53 -0.20
N ARG A 24 13.43 -4.81 -0.23
CA ARG A 24 14.13 -5.84 0.55
C ARG A 24 15.45 -6.24 -0.13
N ASP A 25 15.41 -6.45 -1.44
CA ASP A 25 16.47 -7.15 -2.17
C ASP A 25 17.61 -6.20 -2.61
N PHE A 26 17.31 -4.92 -2.85
CA PHE A 26 18.31 -3.96 -3.36
C PHE A 26 18.57 -2.79 -2.41
N LEU A 27 17.55 -2.20 -1.79
CA LEU A 27 17.72 -0.98 -0.99
C LEU A 27 18.59 -1.19 0.26
N GLY A 28 18.50 -2.37 0.89
CA GLY A 28 19.29 -2.69 2.08
C GLY A 28 20.80 -2.71 1.82
N GLN A 29 21.23 -2.89 0.57
CA GLN A 29 22.66 -2.90 0.21
C GLN A 29 23.27 -1.50 0.18
N HIS A 30 22.43 -0.46 0.02
CA HIS A 30 22.89 0.92 -0.13
C HIS A 30 22.84 1.73 1.16
N ILE A 31 22.21 1.20 2.23
CA ILE A 31 22.01 1.91 3.48
C ILE A 31 22.32 0.96 4.64
N GLU A 32 23.54 1.06 5.15
CA GLU A 32 24.00 0.27 6.29
C GLU A 32 23.10 0.48 7.51
N ASN A 33 22.82 -0.60 8.25
CA ASN A 33 22.01 -0.62 9.48
C ASN A 33 20.54 -0.18 9.34
N ALA A 34 20.03 0.06 8.13
CA ALA A 34 18.63 0.39 7.94
C ALA A 34 17.72 -0.84 8.07
N ARG A 35 16.75 -0.78 8.98
CA ARG A 35 15.64 -1.75 9.02
C ARG A 35 14.61 -1.40 7.96
N ILE A 36 14.23 -2.34 7.12
CA ILE A 36 13.25 -2.15 6.04
C ILE A 36 11.96 -2.87 6.41
N VAL A 37 10.85 -2.12 6.42
CA VAL A 37 9.53 -2.64 6.75
C VAL A 37 8.54 -2.17 5.70
N ALA A 38 7.71 -3.09 5.22
CA ALA A 38 6.57 -2.76 4.37
C ALA A 38 5.29 -2.94 5.19
N TRP A 39 4.49 -1.87 5.26
CA TRP A 39 3.25 -1.82 6.02
C TRP A 39 2.07 -1.51 5.09
N GLY A 40 0.88 -2.00 5.45
CA GLY A 40 -0.31 -1.79 4.65
C GLY A 40 -1.57 -1.64 5.48
N TYR A 41 -2.55 -1.00 4.85
CA TYR A 41 -3.90 -0.75 5.35
C TYR A 41 -4.90 -1.14 4.26
N ASP A 42 -6.17 -1.34 4.62
CA ASP A 42 -7.20 -1.51 3.60
C ASP A 42 -7.39 -0.19 2.83
N SER A 43 -6.79 -0.13 1.64
CA SER A 43 -6.91 0.98 0.70
C SER A 43 -7.86 0.65 -0.45
N SER A 44 -8.74 -0.34 -0.27
CA SER A 44 -9.79 -0.60 -1.23
C SER A 44 -10.77 0.57 -1.25
N PHE A 45 -11.17 0.98 -2.46
CA PHE A 45 -12.27 1.91 -2.59
C PHE A 45 -13.57 1.15 -2.27
N VAL A 46 -14.17 1.38 -1.10
CA VAL A 46 -15.63 1.35 -0.99
C VAL A 46 -16.18 2.56 -1.72
N ASN A 47 -16.20 2.46 -3.06
CA ASN A 47 -17.01 3.28 -3.95
C ASN A 47 -17.16 4.76 -3.52
N ALA A 48 -16.05 5.52 -3.49
CA ALA A 48 -16.08 6.97 -3.22
C ALA A 48 -16.97 7.73 -4.22
N THR A 49 -17.31 7.12 -5.35
CA THR A 49 -18.25 7.63 -6.35
C THR A 49 -19.71 7.23 -6.13
N LYS A 50 -20.03 6.28 -5.24
CA LYS A 50 -21.42 5.91 -4.89
C LYS A 50 -21.96 6.66 -3.67
N LEU A 51 -21.07 7.24 -2.85
CA LEU A 51 -21.45 8.13 -1.73
C LEU A 51 -21.68 9.58 -2.17
N ALA A 52 -21.16 10.00 -3.32
CA ALA A 52 -21.43 11.33 -3.88
C ALA A 52 -22.83 11.46 -4.52
N SER A 53 -23.62 10.38 -4.58
CA SER A 53 -24.95 10.36 -5.19
C SER A 53 -25.91 9.40 -4.51
N GLN A 54 -26.15 9.55 -3.19
CA GLN A 54 -27.41 9.08 -2.62
C GLN A 54 -27.82 9.92 -1.40
N VAL A 55 -28.88 10.70 -1.60
CA VAL A 55 -29.69 11.37 -0.60
C VAL A 55 -30.90 10.49 -0.23
N SER A 56 -31.39 10.66 1.01
CA SER A 56 -32.55 10.05 1.71
C SER A 56 -32.24 8.80 2.55
N LEU A 57 -32.75 8.61 3.77
CA LEU A 57 -33.61 9.38 4.70
C LEU A 57 -33.34 8.80 6.11
N CYS A 58 -33.59 9.58 7.17
CA CYS A 58 -33.56 9.08 8.56
C CYS A 58 -34.49 7.88 8.75
N GLN A 59 -34.01 6.80 9.38
CA GLN A 59 -34.61 6.10 10.53
C GLN A 59 -33.53 5.32 11.28
#